data_AF-D6PN09-F1
#
_entry.id   AF-D6PN09-F1
#
_cell.length_a   1.000
_cell.length_b   1.000
_cell.length_c   1.000
_cell.angle_alpha   90.00
_cell.angle_beta   90.00
_cell.angle_gamma   90.00
#
_symmetry.space_group_name_H-M   'P 1'
#
loop_
_entity.id
_entity.type
_entity.pdbx_description
1 polymer ?
#
loop_
_entity_poly.entity_id
_entity_poly.type
_entity_poly.pdbx_seq_one_letter_code
_entity_poly.pdbx_strand_id
1 'polypeptide(L)'
;LEKERVLDVEYKKKQRLIVETIVRLLPTQGRRSSVPMAFLSSLLKMVIAASSSASSGSCRSDLERRIGLQLDQAILEDVLIPINPNGINSTMYDIDSIFRIFSIFLNLDEDDDEEHHHRQFRDETEMIYDFDSPGSPKQSSILKVSKLMDNYLAEIAMDPNLTTSKFIALAELL
;
A
#
# COMPACT_ATOMS: atom_id res chain seq x y z
N LEU A 1 6.97 -24.30 -29.83
CA LEU A 1 5.71 -24.23 -29.07
C LEU A 1 5.84 -24.80 -27.66
N GLU A 2 6.00 -26.11 -27.45
CA GLU A 2 6.06 -26.68 -26.08
C GLU A 2 7.37 -26.30 -25.34
N LYS A 3 8.51 -26.40 -26.01
CA LYS A 3 9.82 -25.99 -25.48
C LYS A 3 9.90 -24.50 -25.13
N GLU A 4 9.15 -23.66 -25.85
CA GLU A 4 9.09 -22.21 -25.67
C GLU A 4 8.23 -21.83 -24.46
N ARG A 5 7.11 -22.54 -24.24
CA ARG A 5 6.30 -22.39 -23.02
C ARG A 5 7.03 -22.86 -21.76
N VAL A 6 7.83 -23.93 -21.85
CA VAL A 6 8.64 -24.41 -20.70
C VAL A 6 9.71 -23.38 -20.30
N LEU A 7 10.37 -22.74 -21.28
CA LEU A 7 11.37 -21.69 -21.02
C LEU A 7 10.75 -20.43 -20.40
N ASP A 8 9.54 -20.02 -20.82
CA ASP A 8 8.80 -18.89 -20.24
C ASP A 8 8.41 -19.14 -18.77
N VAL A 9 7.96 -20.36 -18.45
CA VAL A 9 7.61 -20.75 -17.06
C VAL A 9 8.84 -20.76 -16.15
N GLU A 10 9.98 -21.28 -16.62
CA GLU A 10 11.23 -21.31 -15.86
C GLU A 10 11.79 -19.90 -15.62
N TYR A 11 11.69 -19.02 -16.63
CA TYR A 11 12.08 -17.62 -16.50
C TYR A 11 11.23 -16.87 -15.46
N LYS A 12 9.90 -17.02 -15.51
CA LYS A 12 8.97 -16.43 -14.53
C LYS A 12 9.25 -16.94 -13.12
N LYS A 13 9.55 -18.23 -12.96
CA LYS A 13 9.94 -18.82 -11.68
C LYS A 13 11.24 -18.21 -11.15
N LYS A 14 12.26 -18.01 -12.00
CA LYS A 14 13.51 -17.37 -11.62
C LYS A 14 13.31 -15.91 -11.21
N GLN A 15 12.55 -15.14 -11.99
CA GLN A 15 12.22 -13.75 -11.66
C GLN A 15 11.54 -13.65 -10.30
N ARG A 16 10.55 -14.51 -10.04
CA ARG A 16 9.87 -14.58 -8.74
C ARG A 16 10.87 -14.82 -7.60
N LEU A 17 11.74 -15.83 -7.72
CA LEU A 17 12.72 -16.14 -6.67
C LEU A 17 13.64 -14.94 -6.38
N ILE A 18 14.05 -14.21 -7.42
CA ILE A 18 14.86 -13.00 -7.27
C ILE A 18 14.08 -11.94 -6.49
N VAL A 19 12.84 -11.65 -6.88
CA VAL A 19 12.00 -10.65 -6.19
C VAL A 19 11.77 -11.03 -4.74
N GLU A 20 11.40 -12.28 -4.45
CA GLU A 20 11.20 -12.74 -3.08
C GLU A 20 12.48 -12.67 -2.25
N THR A 21 13.64 -12.94 -2.86
CA THR A 21 14.93 -12.82 -2.19
C THR A 21 15.23 -11.36 -1.87
N ILE A 22 14.97 -10.43 -2.80
CA ILE A 22 15.13 -8.99 -2.56
C ILE A 22 14.24 -8.54 -1.40
N VAL A 23 12.96 -8.94 -1.37
CA VAL A 23 12.02 -8.62 -0.28
C VAL A 23 12.57 -9.10 1.07
N ARG A 24 13.09 -10.33 1.15
CA ARG A 24 13.68 -10.89 2.38
C ARG A 24 14.98 -10.20 2.82
N LEU A 25 15.68 -9.55 1.89
CA LEU A 25 16.92 -8.81 2.17
C LEU A 25 16.68 -7.34 2.50
N LEU A 26 15.42 -6.86 2.42
CA LEU A 26 15.10 -5.49 2.79
C LEU A 26 15.42 -5.25 4.28
N PRO A 27 15.93 -4.05 4.63
CA PRO A 27 16.10 -3.63 6.02
C PRO A 27 14.83 -3.82 6.87
N THR A 28 14.97 -3.76 8.19
CA THR A 28 13.85 -3.89 9.11
C THR A 28 12.71 -2.92 8.76
N GLN A 29 11.49 -3.42 8.89
CA GLN A 29 10.26 -2.65 8.70
C GLN A 29 10.13 -1.55 9.75
N GLY A 30 9.61 -0.39 9.35
CA GLY A 30 9.34 0.75 10.23
C GLY A 30 8.98 2.01 9.45
N ARG A 31 8.34 2.99 10.10
CA ARG A 31 7.94 4.27 9.47
C ARG A 31 9.13 5.07 8.93
N ARG A 32 10.31 4.88 9.51
CA ARG A 32 11.58 5.52 9.08
C ARG A 32 12.45 4.58 8.24
N SER A 33 11.83 3.73 7.42
CA SER A 33 12.57 2.86 6.52
C SER A 33 13.43 3.69 5.56
N SER A 34 14.67 3.27 5.33
CA SER A 34 15.53 3.84 4.29
C SER A 34 15.09 3.43 2.87
N VAL A 35 14.19 2.44 2.77
CA VAL A 35 13.73 1.93 1.47
C VAL A 35 12.70 2.90 0.87
N PRO A 36 12.94 3.46 -0.32
CA PRO A 36 12.00 4.40 -0.95
C PRO A 36 10.64 3.76 -1.25
N MET A 37 9.57 4.55 -1.08
CA MET A 37 8.18 4.12 -1.33
C MET A 37 7.98 3.56 -2.75
N ALA A 38 8.48 4.26 -3.77
CA ALA A 38 8.41 3.80 -5.17
C ALA A 38 9.08 2.44 -5.41
N PHE A 39 10.14 2.11 -4.65
CA PHE A 39 10.81 0.82 -4.75
C PHE A 39 9.94 -0.31 -4.17
N LEU A 40 9.31 -0.07 -3.02
CA LEU A 40 8.35 -1.02 -2.43
C LEU A 40 7.15 -1.25 -3.33
N SER A 41 6.59 -0.15 -3.88
CA SER A 41 5.49 -0.24 -4.84
C SER A 41 5.90 -1.05 -6.07
N SER A 42 7.08 -0.79 -6.63
CA SER A 42 7.60 -1.54 -7.78
C SER A 42 7.76 -3.04 -7.47
N LEU A 43 8.27 -3.39 -6.28
CA LEU A 43 8.35 -4.78 -5.84
C LEU A 43 6.97 -5.43 -5.73
N LEU A 44 5.97 -4.71 -5.20
CA LEU A 44 4.61 -5.23 -5.07
C LEU A 44 3.96 -5.46 -6.43
N LYS A 45 4.09 -4.50 -7.36
CA LYS A 45 3.66 -4.64 -8.75
C LYS A 45 4.29 -5.87 -9.41
N MET A 46 5.59 -6.10 -9.21
CA MET A 46 6.28 -7.30 -9.73
C MET A 46 5.78 -8.60 -9.10
N VAL A 47 5.56 -8.63 -7.77
CA VAL A 47 5.02 -9.81 -7.08
C VAL A 47 3.63 -10.16 -7.63
N ILE A 48 2.77 -9.17 -7.84
CA ILE A 48 1.41 -9.38 -8.37
C ILE A 48 1.45 -9.83 -9.83
N ALA A 49 2.29 -9.21 -10.67
CA ALA A 49 2.46 -9.63 -12.07
C ALA A 49 2.98 -11.08 -12.20
N ALA A 50 3.87 -11.49 -11.30
CA ALA A 50 4.44 -12.84 -11.27
C ALA A 50 3.57 -13.88 -10.53
N SER A 51 2.45 -13.47 -9.91
CA SER A 51 1.65 -14.34 -9.05
C SER A 51 0.83 -15.34 -9.86
N SER A 52 1.40 -16.53 -10.05
CA SER A 52 0.70 -17.74 -10.51
C SER A 52 0.67 -18.85 -9.44
N SER A 53 1.09 -18.60 -8.19
CA SER A 53 1.20 -19.65 -7.15
C SER A 53 1.19 -19.11 -5.72
N ALA A 54 0.70 -19.93 -4.78
CA ALA A 54 0.44 -19.63 -3.37
C ALA A 54 1.58 -19.01 -2.52
N SER A 55 2.87 -19.22 -2.84
CA SER A 55 3.97 -18.63 -2.04
C SER A 55 4.16 -17.12 -2.22
N SER A 56 3.41 -16.46 -3.10
CA SER A 56 3.46 -15.01 -3.30
C SER A 56 2.69 -14.25 -2.23
N GLY A 57 1.86 -14.93 -1.43
CA GLY A 57 1.08 -14.33 -0.36
C GLY A 57 1.95 -13.67 0.71
N SER A 58 3.01 -14.36 1.19
CA SER A 58 3.85 -13.82 2.27
C SER A 58 4.67 -12.60 1.84
N CYS A 59 5.29 -12.62 0.65
CA CYS A 59 6.02 -11.45 0.13
C CYS A 59 5.08 -10.28 -0.20
N ARG A 60 3.88 -10.57 -0.72
CA ARG A 60 2.85 -9.56 -0.95
C ARG A 60 2.44 -8.88 0.36
N SER A 61 2.09 -9.66 1.39
CA SER A 61 1.68 -9.10 2.69
C SER A 61 2.80 -8.33 3.39
N ASP A 62 4.06 -8.78 3.29
CA ASP A 62 5.20 -8.03 3.82
C ASP A 62 5.36 -6.66 3.13
N LEU A 63 5.22 -6.62 1.81
CA LEU A 63 5.25 -5.38 1.04
C LEU A 63 4.06 -4.47 1.35
N GLU A 64 2.84 -5.01 1.42
CA GLU A 64 1.63 -4.27 1.82
C GLU A 64 1.83 -3.63 3.20
N ARG A 65 2.41 -4.36 4.16
CA ARG A 65 2.71 -3.83 5.50
C ARG A 65 3.75 -2.71 5.46
N ARG A 66 4.86 -2.91 4.75
CA ARG A 66 5.93 -1.91 4.62
C ARG A 66 5.47 -0.63 3.92
N ILE A 67 4.58 -0.77 2.95
CA ILE A 67 3.94 0.34 2.25
C ILE A 67 2.98 1.07 3.20
N GLY A 68 2.10 0.35 3.89
CA GLY A 68 1.16 0.93 4.86
C GLY A 68 1.86 1.75 5.95
N LEU A 69 3.04 1.33 6.40
CA LEU A 69 3.85 2.04 7.41
C LEU A 69 4.36 3.42 6.97
N GLN A 70 4.45 3.70 5.68
CA GLN A 70 5.00 4.96 5.15
C GLN A 70 4.12 5.55 4.04
N LEU A 71 2.82 5.26 4.09
CA LEU A 71 1.88 5.62 3.04
C LEU A 71 1.77 7.14 2.83
N ASP A 72 2.12 7.93 3.84
CA ASP A 72 2.17 9.39 3.78
C ASP A 72 3.28 9.95 2.87
N GLN A 73 4.19 9.09 2.41
CA GLN A 73 5.22 9.38 1.41
C GLN A 73 4.84 8.94 -0.01
N ALA A 74 3.70 8.27 -0.18
CA ALA A 74 3.29 7.73 -1.46
C ALA A 74 2.66 8.77 -2.37
N ILE A 75 2.92 8.63 -3.67
CA ILE A 75 2.18 9.33 -4.72
C ILE A 75 1.13 8.41 -5.33
N LEU A 76 0.20 8.97 -6.12
CA LEU A 76 -0.87 8.20 -6.78
C LEU A 76 -0.32 7.00 -7.57
N GLU A 77 0.75 7.21 -8.35
CA GLU A 77 1.39 6.15 -9.14
C GLU A 77 1.85 4.95 -8.29
N ASP A 78 2.24 5.17 -7.03
CA ASP A 78 2.69 4.09 -6.14
C ASP A 78 1.55 3.16 -5.71
N VAL A 79 0.32 3.66 -5.68
CA VAL A 79 -0.88 2.90 -5.29
C VAL A 79 -1.69 2.40 -6.51
N LEU A 80 -1.35 2.83 -7.72
CA LEU A 80 -1.90 2.26 -8.96
C LEU A 80 -1.21 0.93 -9.28
N ILE A 81 -1.66 -0.13 -8.61
CA ILE A 81 -1.14 -1.49 -8.77
C ILE A 81 -1.98 -2.24 -9.81
N PRO A 82 -1.47 -2.54 -11.01
CA PRO A 82 -2.25 -3.23 -12.03
C PRO A 82 -2.50 -4.69 -11.66
N ILE A 83 -3.67 -5.21 -12.03
CA ILE A 83 -3.93 -6.66 -12.03
C ILE A 83 -3.36 -7.28 -13.31
N ASN A 84 -2.81 -8.49 -13.21
CA ASN A 84 -2.47 -9.26 -14.40
C ASN A 84 -3.76 -9.67 -15.14
N PRO A 85 -4.03 -9.17 -16.36
CA PRO A 85 -5.28 -9.40 -17.08
C PRO A 85 -5.31 -10.83 -17.64
N ASN A 86 -5.50 -11.81 -16.76
CA ASN A 86 -5.66 -13.21 -17.14
C ASN A 86 -7.13 -13.57 -17.42
N GLY A 87 -8.05 -12.61 -17.35
CA GLY A 87 -9.48 -12.82 -17.51
C GLY A 87 -10.18 -11.69 -18.27
N ILE A 88 -11.25 -12.04 -18.98
CA ILE A 88 -12.17 -11.08 -19.59
C ILE A 88 -12.99 -10.47 -18.43
N ASN A 89 -12.97 -9.14 -18.28
CA ASN A 89 -13.65 -8.36 -17.21
C ASN A 89 -12.95 -8.28 -15.85
N SER A 90 -11.62 -8.28 -15.78
CA SER A 90 -10.90 -7.93 -14.55
C SER A 90 -10.83 -6.41 -14.36
N THR A 91 -10.89 -5.94 -13.10
CA THR A 91 -10.58 -4.54 -12.76
C THR A 91 -9.15 -4.21 -13.21
N MET A 92 -8.91 -2.94 -13.55
CA MET A 92 -7.61 -2.47 -13.99
C MET A 92 -6.58 -2.55 -12.86
N TYR A 93 -7.02 -2.30 -11.62
CA TYR A 93 -6.17 -2.22 -10.43
C TYR A 93 -6.52 -3.25 -9.36
N ASP A 94 -5.51 -3.65 -8.58
CA ASP A 94 -5.62 -4.58 -7.44
C ASP A 94 -6.14 -3.83 -6.22
N ILE A 95 -7.45 -3.63 -6.22
CA ILE A 95 -8.19 -2.93 -5.17
C ILE A 95 -7.99 -3.58 -3.80
N ASP A 96 -7.85 -4.91 -3.76
CA ASP A 96 -7.75 -5.65 -2.51
C ASP A 96 -6.39 -5.42 -1.81
N SER A 97 -5.30 -5.28 -2.59
CA SER A 97 -4.00 -4.83 -2.06
C SER A 97 -4.09 -3.44 -1.43
N ILE A 98 -4.74 -2.52 -2.14
CA ILE A 98 -4.82 -1.12 -1.71
C ILE A 98 -5.69 -0.98 -0.46
N PHE A 99 -6.84 -1.65 -0.41
CA PHE A 99 -7.65 -1.69 0.80
C PHE A 99 -6.84 -2.13 2.04
N ARG A 100 -6.03 -3.20 1.90
CA ARG A 100 -5.17 -3.67 3.00
C ARG A 100 -4.08 -2.68 3.37
N ILE A 101 -3.44 -2.05 2.39
CA ILE A 101 -2.41 -1.02 2.62
C ILE A 101 -2.96 0.16 3.43
N PHE A 102 -4.12 0.70 3.05
CA PHE A 102 -4.75 1.80 3.77
C PHE A 102 -5.23 1.36 5.15
N SER A 103 -5.81 0.17 5.27
CA SER A 103 -6.18 -0.41 6.56
C SER A 103 -4.96 -0.51 7.49
N ILE A 104 -3.81 -0.95 6.97
CA ILE A 104 -2.57 -1.02 7.76
C ILE A 104 -2.19 0.37 8.26
N PHE A 105 -2.21 1.39 7.40
CA PHE A 105 -1.88 2.78 7.78
C PHE A 105 -2.79 3.32 8.90
N LEU A 106 -4.10 3.08 8.79
CA LEU A 106 -5.10 3.58 9.76
C LEU A 106 -5.03 2.86 11.12
N ASN A 107 -4.60 1.60 11.15
CA ASN A 107 -4.46 0.83 12.39
C ASN A 107 -3.08 0.97 13.07
N LEU A 108 -2.22 1.89 12.62
CA LEU A 108 -0.87 2.05 13.19
C LEU A 108 -0.84 2.69 14.59
N ASP A 109 -1.98 3.12 15.13
CA ASP A 109 -2.06 3.80 16.42
C ASP A 109 -1.94 2.87 17.64
N GLU A 110 -1.87 1.55 17.46
CA GLU A 110 -1.76 0.59 18.58
C GLU A 110 -0.30 0.21 18.97
N ASP A 111 0.71 0.50 18.14
CA ASP A 111 2.07 -0.05 18.30
C ASP A 111 3.15 1.01 18.70
N ASP A 112 2.85 2.31 18.70
CA ASP A 112 3.85 3.41 18.82
C ASP A 112 3.75 4.23 20.13
N ASP A 113 2.94 3.81 21.12
CA ASP A 113 2.77 4.54 22.39
C ASP A 113 4.00 4.48 23.34
N GLU A 114 5.05 3.75 22.99
CA GLU A 114 6.27 3.68 23.82
C GLU A 114 7.22 4.90 23.65
N GLU A 115 7.05 5.75 22.62
CA GLU A 115 7.86 6.98 22.45
C GLU A 115 7.15 8.28 22.84
N HIS A 116 5.82 8.25 23.11
CA HIS A 116 5.03 9.46 23.36
C HIS A 116 4.72 9.77 24.84
N HIS A 117 5.03 8.87 25.79
CA HIS A 117 4.77 9.12 27.22
C HIS A 117 5.63 10.21 27.88
N HIS A 118 6.52 10.91 27.15
CA HIS A 118 7.39 11.94 27.74
C HIS A 118 7.15 13.39 27.33
N ARG A 119 6.07 13.73 26.62
CA ARG A 119 5.76 15.15 26.36
C ARG A 119 4.32 15.55 26.64
N GLN A 120 4.24 16.32 27.74
CA GLN A 120 3.33 17.43 27.95
C GLN A 120 1.91 17.09 28.42
N PHE A 121 1.77 17.12 29.75
CA PHE A 121 0.71 17.93 30.38
C PHE A 121 0.49 19.21 29.57
N ARG A 122 -0.68 19.39 28.95
CA ARG A 122 -1.10 20.69 28.42
C ARG A 122 -2.61 20.88 28.50
N ASP A 123 -2.97 21.74 29.45
CA ASP A 123 -4.08 22.71 29.55
C ASP A 123 -5.27 22.59 28.57
N GLU A 124 -6.47 22.44 29.14
CA GLU A 124 -7.76 22.13 28.49
C GLU A 124 -8.45 23.34 27.80
N THR A 125 -7.75 24.44 27.52
CA THR A 125 -8.43 25.74 27.24
C THR A 125 -8.41 26.23 25.78
N GLU A 126 -7.88 25.49 24.81
CA GLU A 126 -7.73 26.02 23.43
C GLU A 126 -8.41 25.16 22.36
N MET A 127 -9.75 25.13 22.38
CA MET A 127 -10.62 24.51 21.35
C MET A 127 -11.06 25.55 20.31
N ILE A 128 -10.10 26.21 19.65
CA ILE A 128 -10.35 26.98 18.42
C ILE A 128 -9.87 26.11 17.26
N TYR A 129 -10.81 25.69 16.40
CA TYR A 129 -10.55 24.99 15.15
C TYR A 129 -9.79 25.93 14.19
N ASP A 130 -8.50 26.09 14.41
CA ASP A 130 -7.62 26.77 13.48
C ASP A 130 -7.06 25.72 12.51
N PHE A 131 -7.55 25.79 11.27
CA PHE A 131 -7.20 24.88 10.18
C PHE A 131 -5.69 24.90 9.85
N ASP A 132 -4.99 25.96 10.25
CA ASP A 132 -3.55 26.17 10.03
C ASP A 132 -2.67 25.95 11.27
N SER A 133 -3.23 25.44 12.38
CA SER A 133 -2.39 24.99 13.49
C SER A 133 -1.49 23.85 13.01
N PRO A 134 -0.17 23.85 13.27
CA PRO A 134 0.69 22.73 12.92
C PRO A 134 0.24 21.52 13.75
N GLY A 135 -0.69 20.77 13.17
CA GLY A 135 -1.20 19.54 13.73
C GLY A 135 -0.03 18.63 14.09
N SER A 136 -0.24 17.71 15.03
CA SER A 136 0.78 16.72 15.34
C SER A 136 1.29 16.05 14.05
N PRO A 137 2.55 15.57 13.99
CA PRO A 137 3.07 14.89 12.79
C PRO A 137 2.10 13.82 12.23
N LYS A 138 1.36 13.15 13.11
CA LYS A 138 0.27 12.21 12.77
C LYS A 138 -0.85 12.87 11.96
N GLN A 139 -1.38 14.03 12.38
CA GLN A 139 -2.44 14.75 11.66
C GLN A 139 -2.00 15.17 10.24
N SER A 140 -0.74 15.61 10.07
CA SER A 140 -0.21 15.94 8.73
C SER A 140 -0.11 14.70 7.83
N SER A 141 0.32 13.56 8.37
CA SER A 141 0.36 12.29 7.62
C SER A 141 -1.04 11.81 7.23
N ILE A 142 -2.02 11.91 8.14
CA ILE A 142 -3.43 11.56 7.84
C ILE A 142 -3.96 12.41 6.69
N LEU A 143 -3.79 13.73 6.73
CA LEU A 143 -4.25 14.63 5.65
C LEU A 143 -3.64 14.28 4.28
N LYS A 144 -2.34 13.94 4.25
CA LYS A 144 -1.67 13.48 3.01
C LYS A 144 -2.27 12.19 2.49
N VAL A 145 -2.51 11.22 3.37
CA VAL A 145 -3.07 9.92 3.01
C VAL A 145 -4.53 10.02 2.59
N SER A 146 -5.35 10.87 3.24
CA SER A 146 -6.73 11.16 2.82
C SER A 146 -6.75 11.73 1.40
N LYS A 147 -5.88 12.72 1.10
CA LYS A 147 -5.77 13.26 -0.26
C LYS A 147 -5.30 12.22 -1.28
N LEU A 148 -4.42 11.30 -0.89
CA LEU A 148 -4.01 10.19 -1.74
C LEU A 148 -5.19 9.26 -2.03
N MET A 149 -6.00 8.93 -1.01
CA MET A 149 -7.20 8.11 -1.17
C MET A 149 -8.23 8.79 -2.08
N ASP A 150 -8.48 10.09 -1.92
CA ASP A 150 -9.39 10.85 -2.79
C ASP A 150 -8.98 10.74 -4.26
N ASN A 151 -7.69 10.93 -4.54
CA ASN A 151 -7.15 10.79 -5.90
C ASN A 151 -7.26 9.36 -6.42
N TYR A 152 -7.03 8.37 -5.55
CA TYR A 152 -7.17 6.96 -5.92
C TYR A 152 -8.62 6.58 -6.22
N LEU A 153 -9.58 7.01 -5.40
CA LEU A 153 -11.01 6.82 -5.61
C LEU A 153 -11.45 7.46 -6.94
N ALA A 154 -10.98 8.67 -7.23
CA ALA A 154 -11.25 9.35 -8.50
C ALA A 154 -10.73 8.55 -9.72
N GLU A 155 -9.53 7.98 -9.62
CA GLU A 155 -8.94 7.15 -10.69
C GLU A 155 -9.74 5.86 -10.91
N ILE A 156 -10.02 5.10 -9.85
CA ILE A 156 -10.72 3.81 -9.97
C ILE A 156 -12.20 3.94 -10.33
N ALA A 157 -12.83 5.10 -10.05
CA ALA A 157 -14.22 5.36 -10.43
C ALA A 157 -14.43 5.33 -11.96
N MET A 158 -13.36 5.50 -12.75
CA MET A 158 -13.39 5.40 -14.20
C MET A 158 -13.37 3.95 -14.72
N ASP A 159 -13.11 2.95 -13.86
CA ASP A 159 -13.06 1.54 -14.24
C ASP A 159 -14.48 0.95 -14.34
N PRO A 160 -14.97 0.57 -15.54
CA PRO A 160 -16.31 0.00 -15.72
C PRO A 160 -16.47 -1.39 -15.09
N ASN A 161 -15.37 -2.07 -14.74
CA ASN A 161 -15.39 -3.38 -14.10
C ASN A 161 -15.35 -3.27 -12.56
N LEU A 162 -15.22 -2.06 -12.00
CA LEU A 162 -15.23 -1.86 -10.55
C LEU A 162 -16.64 -2.07 -9.98
N THR A 163 -16.76 -2.95 -8.99
CA THR A 163 -18.03 -3.16 -8.31
C THR A 163 -18.30 -2.04 -7.30
N THR A 164 -19.57 -1.64 -7.18
CA THR A 164 -20.01 -0.64 -6.19
C THR A 164 -19.60 -1.02 -4.77
N SER A 165 -19.63 -2.31 -4.44
CA SER A 165 -19.21 -2.80 -3.11
C SER A 165 -17.74 -2.52 -2.80
N LYS A 166 -16.84 -2.71 -3.76
CA LYS A 166 -15.40 -2.45 -3.57
C LYS A 166 -15.12 -0.95 -3.46
N PHE A 167 -15.83 -0.15 -4.25
CA PHE A 167 -15.73 1.30 -4.16
C PHE A 167 -16.20 1.82 -2.79
N ILE A 168 -17.37 1.36 -2.32
CA ILE A 168 -17.91 1.74 -1.00
C ILE A 168 -16.94 1.32 0.10
N ALA A 169 -16.43 0.08 0.07
CA ALA A 169 -15.49 -0.39 1.09
C ALA A 169 -14.25 0.49 1.19
N LEU A 170 -13.68 0.97 0.08
CA LEU A 170 -12.57 1.91 0.11
C LEU A 170 -12.98 3.31 0.60
N ALA A 171 -14.15 3.80 0.18
CA ALA A 171 -14.65 5.09 0.60
C ALA A 171 -14.96 5.14 2.11
N GLU A 172 -15.32 4.01 2.72
CA GLU A 172 -15.52 3.89 4.18
C GLU A 172 -14.22 3.95 5.00
N LEU A 173 -13.05 3.95 4.35
CA LEU A 173 -11.76 4.17 5.02
C LEU A 173 -11.42 5.67 5.19
N LEU A 174 -12.19 6.58 4.58
CA LEU A 174 -12.08 8.04 4.75
C LEU A 174 -12.92 8.52 5.92
#